data_AF-A0A367YAZ3-F1
#
_entry.id   AF-A0A367YAZ3-F1
#
_cell.length_a   1.000
_cell.length_b   1.000
_cell.length_c   1.000
_cell.angle_alpha   90.00
_cell.angle_beta   90.00
_cell.angle_gamma   90.00
#
_symmetry.space_group_name_H-M   'P 1'
#
loop_
_entity.id
_entity.type
_entity.pdbx_description
1 polymer ?
#
loop_
_entity_poly.entity_id
_entity_poly.type
_entity_poly.pdbx_seq_one_letter_code
_entity_poly.pdbx_strand_id
1 'polypeptide(L)'
;MASARKVAAYLDIKQTITQQYLSLKDNYKTEVDYAGLANVFEMLKHLDELAYEFHVYKSYLETTKKKITQAEKDEIAEVEKLIKQLEDDTSLSYLTENASRLAIVRRELFENAKEGGRLLQGFDIQPLSPNSAPASATTSSSTASTPSKRATTTNGSFARDKAKPHSSVTAFPSVRFMTWNKRAAQIVFEASNIEPPVTKDKINYIRKHFEEELHHHTREDFARYLLLHYIDGESYGLREAFDEAYTKIDHPNVEKRVHLLLRELNADKPHGTPVVPEYAVRCAITLREIFQNTYGTITEPPENYQ
;
A
#
# COMPACT_ATOMS: atom_id res chain seq x y z
N MET A 1 -5.82 21.62 35.18
CA MET A 1 -5.72 22.95 34.53
C MET A 1 -4.36 23.19 33.84
N ALA A 2 -3.23 22.73 34.39
CA ALA A 2 -1.91 22.91 33.76
C ALA A 2 -1.63 22.02 32.52
N SER A 3 -2.27 20.84 32.39
CA SER A 3 -2.04 19.94 31.24
C SER A 3 -2.71 20.44 29.95
N ALA A 4 -3.91 21.00 30.01
CA ALA A 4 -4.62 21.52 28.83
C ALA A 4 -3.89 22.70 28.17
N ARG A 5 -3.31 23.61 28.96
CA ARG A 5 -2.49 24.72 28.42
C ARG A 5 -1.19 24.22 27.77
N LYS A 6 -0.55 23.21 28.34
CA LYS A 6 0.66 22.59 27.77
C LYS A 6 0.36 21.87 26.46
N VAL A 7 -0.77 21.17 26.36
CA VAL A 7 -1.22 20.54 25.11
C VAL A 7 -1.54 21.59 24.06
N ALA A 8 -2.27 22.65 24.42
CA ALA A 8 -2.57 23.73 23.48
C ALA A 8 -1.28 24.38 22.94
N ALA A 9 -0.32 24.70 23.82
CA ALA A 9 0.97 25.25 23.40
C ALA A 9 1.77 24.27 22.52
N TYR A 10 1.75 22.98 22.84
CA TYR A 10 2.38 21.95 22.01
C TYR A 10 1.75 21.86 20.62
N LEU A 11 0.42 21.90 20.51
CA LEU A 11 -0.30 21.87 19.24
C LEU A 11 -0.03 23.12 18.40
N ASP A 12 0.01 24.30 19.02
CA ASP A 12 0.38 25.56 18.34
C ASP A 12 1.80 25.50 17.78
N ILE A 13 2.76 24.98 18.57
CA ILE A 13 4.15 24.80 18.13
C ILE A 13 4.20 23.78 16.97
N LYS A 14 3.52 22.64 17.09
CA LYS A 14 3.43 21.63 16.02
C LYS A 14 2.90 22.26 14.74
N GLN A 15 1.78 22.96 14.81
CA GLN A 15 1.16 23.62 13.67
C GLN A 15 2.10 24.65 13.02
N THR A 16 2.80 25.44 13.83
CA THR A 16 3.78 26.42 13.35
C THR A 16 4.91 25.75 12.59
N ILE A 17 5.50 24.68 13.15
CA ILE A 17 6.59 23.94 12.52
C ILE A 17 6.10 23.26 11.22
N THR A 18 4.90 22.66 11.22
CA THR A 18 4.30 22.06 10.02
C THR A 18 4.07 23.10 8.92
N GLN A 19 3.60 24.30 9.25
CA GLN A 19 3.46 25.37 8.26
C GLN A 19 4.80 25.80 7.68
N GLN A 20 5.83 25.95 8.53
CA GLN A 20 7.18 26.24 8.08
C GLN A 20 7.70 25.14 7.14
N TYR A 21 7.49 23.87 7.51
CA TYR A 21 7.86 22.72 6.69
C TYR A 21 7.22 22.80 5.30
N LEU A 22 5.89 22.92 5.24
CA LEU A 22 5.15 22.95 3.97
C LEU A 22 5.54 24.13 3.08
N SER A 23 5.88 25.27 3.68
CA SER A 23 6.33 26.44 2.93
C SER A 23 7.67 26.24 2.21
N LEU A 24 8.50 25.29 2.67
CA LEU A 24 9.80 24.99 2.02
C LEU A 24 9.64 24.36 0.64
N LYS A 25 8.45 23.83 0.31
CA LYS A 25 8.12 23.38 -1.06
C LYS A 25 8.28 24.52 -2.07
N ASP A 26 8.03 25.76 -1.65
CA ASP A 26 8.10 26.92 -2.53
C ASP A 26 9.53 27.24 -2.97
N ASN A 27 10.55 26.78 -2.23
CA ASN A 27 11.95 26.98 -2.59
C ASN A 27 12.33 26.27 -3.91
N TYR A 28 11.56 25.25 -4.30
CA TYR A 28 11.80 24.51 -5.54
C TYR A 28 11.10 25.11 -6.76
N LYS A 29 10.24 26.13 -6.60
CA LYS A 29 9.39 26.66 -7.70
C LYS A 29 10.18 27.18 -8.90
N THR A 30 11.43 27.60 -8.68
CA THR A 30 12.33 28.12 -9.73
C THR A 30 13.20 27.05 -10.36
N GLU A 31 13.15 25.81 -9.86
CA GLU A 31 13.95 24.70 -10.38
C GLU A 31 13.37 24.16 -11.70
N VAL A 32 14.27 23.75 -12.59
CA VAL A 32 13.91 23.21 -13.91
C VAL A 32 13.05 21.94 -13.80
N ASP A 33 13.31 21.13 -12.76
CA ASP A 33 12.52 19.94 -12.42
C ASP A 33 11.66 20.16 -11.17
N TYR A 34 10.93 21.28 -11.11
CA TYR A 34 10.00 21.54 -10.01
C TYR A 34 8.98 20.41 -9.80
N ALA A 35 8.49 19.77 -10.87
CA ALA A 35 7.50 18.70 -10.76
C ALA A 35 8.09 17.44 -10.11
N GLY A 36 9.30 17.04 -10.47
CA GLY A 36 10.03 15.95 -9.82
C GLY A 36 10.29 16.26 -8.35
N LEU A 37 10.87 17.43 -8.07
CA LEU A 37 11.17 17.88 -6.70
C LEU A 37 9.92 18.00 -5.82
N ALA A 38 8.82 18.49 -6.36
CA ALA A 38 7.55 18.56 -5.65
C ALA A 38 7.01 17.16 -5.28
N ASN A 39 7.14 16.17 -6.17
CA ASN A 39 6.77 14.79 -5.88
C ASN A 39 7.66 14.17 -4.80
N VAL A 40 8.99 14.38 -4.88
CA VAL A 40 9.94 13.89 -3.87
C VAL A 40 9.68 14.55 -2.52
N PHE A 41 9.33 15.85 -2.51
CA PHE A 41 8.94 16.56 -1.29
C PHE A 41 7.67 15.99 -0.66
N GLU A 42 6.64 15.63 -1.45
CA GLU A 42 5.43 14.99 -0.91
C GLU A 42 5.72 13.58 -0.37
N MET A 43 6.59 12.80 -1.02
CA MET A 43 7.03 11.50 -0.48
C MET A 43 7.76 11.67 0.85
N LEU A 44 8.69 12.62 0.94
CA LEU A 44 9.39 12.95 2.18
C LEU A 44 8.43 13.40 3.27
N LYS A 45 7.44 14.22 2.93
CA LYS A 45 6.41 14.67 3.87
C LYS A 45 5.65 13.49 4.48
N HIS A 46 5.19 12.54 3.67
CA HIS A 46 4.50 11.35 4.19
C HIS A 46 5.42 10.49 5.06
N LEU A 47 6.69 10.34 4.68
CA LEU A 47 7.66 9.67 5.52
C LEU A 47 7.84 10.38 6.88
N ASP A 48 7.94 11.71 6.86
CA ASP A 48 8.08 12.53 8.07
C ASP A 48 6.84 12.47 8.97
N GLU A 49 5.63 12.40 8.40
CA GLU A 49 4.38 12.21 9.14
C GLU A 49 4.37 10.85 9.89
N LEU A 50 4.74 9.77 9.20
CA LEU A 50 4.84 8.44 9.78
C LEU A 50 5.95 8.37 10.85
N ALA A 51 7.12 8.92 10.55
CA ALA A 51 8.23 8.98 11.49
C ALA A 51 7.88 9.81 12.73
N TYR A 52 7.13 10.90 12.56
CA TYR A 52 6.64 11.72 13.67
C TYR A 52 5.74 10.91 14.60
N GLU A 53 4.74 10.20 14.06
CA GLU A 53 3.84 9.36 14.88
C GLU A 53 4.62 8.27 15.62
N PHE A 54 5.51 7.57 14.92
CA PHE A 54 6.39 6.59 15.53
C PHE A 54 7.20 7.19 16.68
N HIS A 55 7.81 8.37 16.52
CA HIS A 55 8.60 9.01 17.57
C HIS A 55 7.76 9.48 18.76
N VAL A 56 6.50 9.87 18.56
CA VAL A 56 5.56 10.15 19.65
C VAL A 56 5.34 8.88 20.49
N TYR A 57 4.99 7.76 19.85
CA TYR A 57 4.74 6.50 20.56
C TYR A 57 6.01 5.93 21.21
N LYS A 58 7.14 5.95 20.51
CA LYS A 58 8.44 5.57 21.04
C LYS A 58 8.76 6.37 22.31
N SER A 59 8.61 7.69 22.25
CA SER A 59 8.85 8.54 23.42
C SER A 59 7.85 8.30 24.55
N TYR A 60 6.58 7.98 24.26
CA TYR A 60 5.61 7.59 25.28
C TYR A 60 6.02 6.27 25.97
N LEU A 61 6.48 5.27 25.22
CA LEU A 61 6.96 4.00 25.77
C LEU A 61 8.20 4.18 26.65
N GLU A 62 9.17 4.98 26.19
CA GLU A 62 10.39 5.29 26.95
C GLU A 62 10.09 6.05 28.26
N THR A 63 9.09 6.92 28.25
CA THR A 63 8.74 7.77 29.40
C THR A 63 7.84 7.06 30.40
N THR A 64 6.94 6.18 29.95
CA THR A 64 6.04 5.41 30.82
C THR A 64 6.75 4.34 31.65
N LYS A 65 8.02 4.01 31.37
CA LYS A 65 8.83 3.00 32.08
C LYS A 65 8.14 1.63 32.22
N LYS A 66 7.14 1.34 31.38
CA LYS A 66 6.52 0.01 31.29
C LYS A 66 7.60 -0.99 30.87
N LYS A 67 7.49 -2.23 31.34
CA LYS A 67 8.42 -3.29 30.91
C LYS A 67 8.13 -3.61 29.45
N ILE A 68 9.00 -3.12 28.57
CA ILE A 68 9.02 -3.47 27.15
C ILE A 68 9.75 -4.80 27.01
N THR A 69 9.12 -5.75 26.34
CA THR A 69 9.66 -7.07 25.99
C THR A 69 10.82 -6.95 25.00
N GLN A 70 11.60 -8.02 24.82
CA GLN A 70 12.67 -8.01 23.81
C GLN A 70 12.11 -7.92 22.39
N ALA A 71 11.00 -8.61 22.10
CA ALA A 71 10.34 -8.57 20.80
C ALA A 71 9.91 -7.14 20.43
N GLU A 72 9.26 -6.41 21.34
CA GLU A 72 8.86 -5.01 21.12
C GLU A 72 10.08 -4.08 20.90
N LYS A 73 11.22 -4.35 21.56
CA LYS A 73 12.45 -3.58 21.31
C LYS A 73 13.03 -3.87 19.93
N ASP A 74 12.97 -5.12 19.50
CA ASP A 74 13.44 -5.54 18.19
C ASP A 74 12.55 -4.93 17.08
N GLU A 75 11.23 -4.89 17.29
CA GLU A 75 10.27 -4.20 16.41
C GLU A 75 10.55 -2.69 16.32
N ILE A 76 10.75 -2.01 17.46
CA ILE A 76 11.11 -0.57 17.47
C ILE A 76 12.40 -0.33 16.68
N ALA A 77 13.42 -1.18 16.87
CA ALA A 77 14.69 -1.07 16.15
C ALA A 77 14.55 -1.34 14.65
N GLU A 78 13.67 -2.26 14.26
CA GLU A 78 13.37 -2.56 12.86
C GLU A 78 12.67 -1.37 12.18
N VAL A 79 11.70 -0.74 12.85
CA VAL A 79 11.05 0.48 12.34
C VAL A 79 12.04 1.62 12.18
N GLU A 80 12.96 1.83 13.13
CA GLU A 80 14.02 2.84 12.99
C GLU A 80 14.94 2.58 11.81
N LYS A 81 15.29 1.31 11.58
CA LYS A 81 16.08 0.91 10.43
C LYS A 81 15.33 1.16 9.11
N LEU A 82 14.04 0.86 9.07
CA LEU A 82 13.20 1.08 7.89
C LEU A 82 13.04 2.56 7.57
N ILE A 83 12.76 3.40 8.58
CA ILE A 83 12.69 4.86 8.41
C ILE A 83 13.99 5.37 7.81
N LYS A 84 15.14 4.97 8.35
CA LYS A 84 16.45 5.39 7.83
C LYS A 84 16.69 4.93 6.39
N GLN A 85 16.32 3.70 6.05
CA GLN A 85 16.43 3.20 4.67
C GLN A 85 15.57 4.01 3.71
N LEU A 86 14.33 4.33 4.09
CA LEU A 86 13.43 5.16 3.29
C LEU A 86 13.97 6.60 3.17
N GLU A 87 14.52 7.17 4.23
CA GLU A 87 15.17 8.48 4.20
C GLU A 87 16.34 8.51 3.20
N ASP A 88 17.20 7.48 3.23
CA ASP A 88 18.32 7.34 2.30
C ASP A 88 17.82 7.18 0.85
N ASP A 89 16.73 6.43 0.63
CA ASP A 89 16.12 6.20 -0.69
C ASP A 89 15.40 7.44 -1.26
N THR A 90 14.91 8.34 -0.41
CA THR A 90 14.14 9.54 -0.83
C THR A 90 15.04 10.66 -1.41
N SER A 91 16.31 10.39 -1.72
CA SER A 91 17.27 11.38 -2.24
C SER A 91 17.35 12.64 -1.37
N LEU A 92 17.38 12.45 -0.06
CA LEU A 92 17.27 13.52 0.94
C LEU A 92 18.36 14.58 0.83
N SER A 93 19.55 14.19 0.35
CA SER A 93 20.64 15.11 -0.01
C SER A 93 20.21 16.12 -1.07
N TYR A 94 19.50 15.68 -2.10
CA TYR A 94 19.05 16.52 -3.20
C TYR A 94 17.99 17.55 -2.75
N LEU A 95 17.11 17.19 -1.81
CA LEU A 95 16.16 18.14 -1.23
C LEU A 95 16.84 19.13 -0.26
N THR A 96 17.77 18.66 0.57
CA THR A 96 18.45 19.50 1.57
C THR A 96 19.45 20.49 0.97
N GLU A 97 20.07 20.15 -0.17
CA GLU A 97 20.90 21.07 -0.95
C GLU A 97 20.09 22.28 -1.45
N ASN A 98 18.85 22.05 -1.87
CA ASN A 98 17.96 23.08 -2.44
C ASN A 98 17.07 23.76 -1.38
N ALA A 99 16.96 23.17 -0.18
CA ALA A 99 16.27 23.76 0.96
C ALA A 99 17.02 23.45 2.27
N SER A 100 18.11 24.19 2.53
CA SER A 100 18.95 24.01 3.73
C SER A 100 18.20 24.07 5.06
N ARG A 101 17.08 24.81 5.11
CA ARG A 101 16.22 24.91 6.30
C ARG A 101 15.36 23.66 6.55
N LEU A 102 15.22 22.76 5.56
CA LEU A 102 14.45 21.53 5.69
C LEU A 102 15.00 20.60 6.77
N ALA A 103 16.32 20.42 6.82
CA ALA A 103 16.96 19.61 7.85
C ALA A 103 16.71 20.15 9.26
N ILE A 104 16.67 21.48 9.42
CA ILE A 104 16.41 22.15 10.69
C ILE A 104 14.97 21.92 11.11
N VAL A 105 14.01 22.19 10.23
CA VAL A 105 12.57 22.04 10.52
C VAL A 105 12.20 20.58 10.80
N ARG A 106 12.79 19.61 10.08
CA ARG A 106 12.62 18.17 10.38
C ARG A 106 13.10 17.80 11.77
N ARG A 107 14.26 18.33 12.18
CA ARG A 107 14.76 18.14 13.55
C ARG A 107 13.81 18.75 14.60
N GLU A 108 13.26 19.92 14.35
CA GLU A 108 12.27 20.55 15.23
C GLU A 108 10.98 19.73 15.32
N LEU A 109 10.51 19.13 14.22
CA LEU A 109 9.40 18.17 14.21
C LEU A 109 9.70 16.96 15.10
N PHE A 110 10.90 16.37 15.00
CA PHE A 110 11.27 15.21 15.83
C PHE A 110 11.38 15.54 17.32
N GLU A 111 11.92 16.71 17.68
CA GLU A 111 11.94 17.15 19.08
C GLU A 111 10.52 17.44 19.60
N ASN A 112 9.65 18.01 18.75
CA ASN A 112 8.24 18.18 19.09
C ASN A 112 7.55 16.81 19.30
N ALA A 113 7.79 15.81 18.45
CA ALA A 113 7.25 14.45 18.60
C ALA A 113 7.61 13.83 19.96
N LYS A 114 8.87 13.95 20.40
CA LYS A 114 9.31 13.49 21.73
C LYS A 114 8.53 14.16 22.86
N GLU A 115 8.30 15.46 22.75
CA GLU A 115 7.49 16.18 23.75
C GLU A 115 6.02 15.71 23.72
N GLY A 116 5.48 15.41 22.55
CA GLY A 116 4.16 14.79 22.40
C GLY A 116 4.03 13.48 23.18
N GLY A 117 5.02 12.59 23.05
CA GLY A 117 5.04 11.32 23.80
C GLY A 117 5.10 11.50 25.32
N ARG A 118 5.88 12.47 25.80
CA ARG A 118 5.92 12.84 27.24
C ARG A 118 4.60 13.39 27.74
N LEU A 119 3.93 14.21 26.94
CA LEU A 119 2.63 14.78 27.30
C LEU A 119 1.57 13.68 27.43
N LEU A 120 1.56 12.67 26.55
CA LEU A 120 0.63 11.53 26.64
C LEU A 120 0.71 10.80 27.99
N GLN A 121 1.92 10.56 28.53
CA GLN A 121 2.08 10.00 29.87
C GLN A 121 1.40 10.86 30.96
N GLY A 122 1.49 12.19 30.83
CA GLY A 122 0.93 13.14 31.79
C GLY A 122 -0.61 13.12 31.87
N PHE A 123 -1.29 12.51 30.89
CA PHE A 123 -2.75 12.33 30.89
C PHE A 123 -3.20 10.94 31.39
N ASP A 124 -2.30 9.95 31.39
CA ASP A 124 -2.59 8.55 31.78
C ASP A 124 -2.64 8.31 33.31
N ILE A 125 -2.70 9.37 34.14
CA ILE A 125 -2.83 9.26 35.60
C ILE A 125 -4.12 9.95 36.07
N GLN A 126 -5.24 9.26 35.85
CA GLN A 126 -6.31 9.18 36.86
C GLN A 126 -6.71 7.71 37.01
N PRO A 127 -6.19 6.99 38.02
CA PRO A 127 -6.63 5.63 38.30
C PRO A 127 -8.03 5.67 38.91
N LEU A 128 -9.05 5.27 38.15
CA LEU A 128 -10.26 4.70 38.70
C LEU A 128 -9.97 3.22 38.99
N SER A 129 -9.88 2.87 40.27
CA SER A 129 -9.89 1.50 40.77
C SER A 129 -10.82 1.50 42.01
N PRO A 130 -11.44 0.39 42.46
CA PRO A 130 -11.21 -1.02 42.08
C PRO A 130 -12.50 -1.90 41.96
N ASN A 131 -12.26 -3.21 41.73
CA ASN A 131 -13.14 -4.39 41.92
C ASN A 131 -14.12 -4.71 40.76
N SER A 132 -14.24 -5.94 40.23
CA SER A 132 -13.93 -7.28 40.76
C SER A 132 -13.81 -8.28 39.59
N ALA A 133 -12.79 -9.14 39.60
CA ALA A 133 -12.86 -10.48 39.00
C ALA A 133 -13.44 -11.45 40.06
N PRO A 134 -13.97 -12.63 39.71
CA PRO A 134 -13.19 -13.82 39.32
C PRO A 134 -13.94 -14.72 38.28
N ALA A 135 -13.53 -15.89 37.79
CA ALA A 135 -12.30 -16.64 37.52
C ALA A 135 -12.75 -18.05 37.03
N SER A 136 -11.83 -18.82 36.42
CA SER A 136 -11.84 -20.31 36.26
C SER A 136 -12.57 -20.87 35.03
N ALA A 137 -12.18 -21.97 34.37
CA ALA A 137 -11.06 -22.93 34.44
C ALA A 137 -11.07 -23.75 33.11
N THR A 138 -9.93 -24.02 32.47
CA THR A 138 -9.15 -25.30 32.43
C THR A 138 -9.85 -26.54 31.83
N THR A 139 -9.29 -27.10 30.74
CA THR A 139 -8.94 -28.54 30.43
C THR A 139 -8.96 -28.80 28.90
N SER A 140 -7.82 -29.08 28.22
CA SER A 140 -7.27 -30.40 27.77
C SER A 140 -8.26 -31.28 26.99
N SER A 141 -8.02 -31.96 25.85
CA SER A 141 -6.84 -32.60 25.22
C SER A 141 -7.25 -33.30 23.89
N SER A 142 -6.29 -33.51 22.93
CA SER A 142 -6.07 -34.69 22.03
C SER A 142 -7.26 -35.35 21.26
N THR A 143 -7.21 -35.87 20.03
CA THR A 143 -6.17 -36.56 19.22
C THR A 143 -6.76 -36.90 17.82
N ALA A 144 -5.87 -37.18 16.86
CA ALA A 144 -6.11 -37.57 15.47
C ALA A 144 -6.89 -38.87 15.22
N SER A 145 -7.49 -39.03 14.02
CA SER A 145 -7.22 -40.14 13.06
C SER A 145 -8.16 -40.14 11.83
N THR A 146 -7.55 -40.18 10.65
CA THR A 146 -8.07 -40.67 9.35
C THR A 146 -8.13 -42.22 9.37
N PRO A 147 -8.90 -42.95 8.51
CA PRO A 147 -8.48 -43.15 7.11
C PRO A 147 -9.55 -43.53 6.03
N SER A 148 -9.22 -43.20 4.77
CA SER A 148 -9.27 -44.02 3.54
C SER A 148 -10.57 -44.72 3.08
N LYS A 149 -10.99 -44.46 1.82
CA LYS A 149 -11.09 -45.51 0.78
C LYS A 149 -11.23 -44.98 -0.66
N ARG A 150 -10.44 -45.65 -1.50
CA ARG A 150 -10.15 -45.63 -2.95
C ARG A 150 -11.26 -46.21 -3.85
N ALA A 151 -11.31 -45.76 -5.12
CA ALA A 151 -11.46 -46.55 -6.37
C ALA A 151 -11.35 -45.57 -7.57
N THR A 152 -10.31 -45.55 -8.42
CA THR A 152 -9.81 -46.49 -9.45
C THR A 152 -10.67 -46.56 -10.72
N THR A 153 -10.11 -46.15 -11.86
CA THR A 153 -10.04 -46.86 -13.19
C THR A 153 -9.23 -45.98 -14.18
N THR A 154 -8.00 -46.35 -14.58
CA THR A 154 -7.58 -47.15 -15.78
C THR A 154 -7.95 -46.49 -17.12
N ASN A 155 -7.19 -46.49 -18.21
CA ASN A 155 -5.86 -46.96 -18.65
C ASN A 155 -5.70 -46.43 -20.10
N GLY A 156 -4.48 -46.21 -20.60
CA GLY A 156 -4.31 -45.90 -22.03
C GLY A 156 -2.87 -45.59 -22.42
N SER A 157 -2.05 -46.63 -22.46
CA SER A 157 -0.63 -46.66 -22.87
C SER A 157 -0.43 -46.25 -24.34
N PHE A 158 0.71 -45.64 -24.70
CA PHE A 158 1.68 -46.17 -25.69
C PHE A 158 3.00 -45.39 -25.66
N ALA A 159 4.10 -46.15 -25.63
CA ALA A 159 5.51 -45.74 -25.77
C ALA A 159 5.79 -45.25 -27.21
N ARG A 160 6.95 -44.74 -27.65
CA ARG A 160 8.35 -44.63 -27.20
C ARG A 160 9.02 -43.66 -28.20
N ASP A 161 10.05 -42.94 -27.80
CA ASP A 161 11.32 -42.71 -28.53
C ASP A 161 11.92 -41.31 -28.42
N LYS A 162 13.25 -41.36 -28.40
CA LYS A 162 14.23 -40.33 -28.07
C LYS A 162 14.26 -39.18 -29.08
N ALA A 163 14.29 -37.95 -28.58
CA ALA A 163 15.16 -36.88 -29.07
C ALA A 163 15.14 -35.71 -28.05
N LYS A 164 16.31 -35.24 -27.59
CA LYS A 164 16.42 -33.83 -27.13
C LYS A 164 16.17 -32.97 -28.36
N PRO A 165 15.39 -31.88 -28.31
CA PRO A 165 16.04 -30.58 -28.06
C PRO A 165 15.14 -29.42 -27.53
N HIS A 166 15.82 -28.32 -27.19
CA HIS A 166 15.36 -26.92 -27.03
C HIS A 166 14.46 -26.54 -25.83
N SER A 167 14.95 -25.56 -25.06
CA SER A 167 14.19 -24.83 -24.04
C SER A 167 12.95 -24.20 -24.67
N SER A 168 11.78 -24.77 -24.40
CA SER A 168 10.50 -24.15 -24.73
C SER A 168 10.30 -22.96 -23.79
N VAL A 169 10.56 -21.75 -24.27
CA VAL A 169 9.93 -20.57 -23.69
C VAL A 169 8.45 -20.70 -24.03
N THR A 170 7.65 -21.20 -23.08
CA THR A 170 6.19 -21.17 -23.19
C THR A 170 5.77 -19.71 -23.17
N ALA A 171 5.50 -19.14 -24.33
CA ALA A 171 4.95 -17.80 -24.46
C ALA A 171 3.50 -17.83 -23.96
N PHE A 172 3.27 -17.36 -22.73
CA PHE A 172 1.93 -17.26 -22.17
C PHE A 172 1.13 -16.16 -22.90
N PRO A 173 -0.17 -16.38 -23.21
CA PRO A 173 -1.03 -15.35 -23.77
C PRO A 173 -1.17 -14.14 -22.85
N SER A 174 -1.41 -12.96 -23.42
CA SER A 174 -1.63 -11.73 -22.64
C SER A 174 -2.82 -11.85 -21.70
N VAL A 175 -2.69 -11.26 -20.50
CA VAL A 175 -3.76 -11.14 -19.50
C VAL A 175 -5.06 -10.53 -20.03
N ARG A 176 -5.01 -9.70 -21.09
CA ARG A 176 -6.20 -9.11 -21.73
C ARG A 176 -7.19 -10.15 -22.26
N PHE A 177 -6.70 -11.35 -22.57
CA PHE A 177 -7.51 -12.46 -23.07
C PHE A 177 -7.87 -13.48 -21.99
N MET A 178 -7.59 -13.19 -20.72
CA MET A 178 -7.90 -14.12 -19.66
C MET A 178 -9.37 -14.07 -19.27
N THR A 179 -9.85 -15.18 -18.72
CA THR A 179 -11.14 -15.27 -18.02
C THR A 179 -10.90 -14.93 -16.55
N TRP A 180 -11.49 -13.85 -16.05
CA TRP A 180 -11.39 -13.50 -14.63
C TRP A 180 -12.19 -14.49 -13.77
N ASN A 181 -11.63 -14.90 -12.64
CA ASN A 181 -12.30 -15.83 -11.74
C ASN A 181 -11.90 -15.55 -10.29
N LYS A 182 -12.57 -16.21 -9.35
CA LYS A 182 -12.25 -16.13 -7.92
C LYS A 182 -10.77 -16.36 -7.61
N ARG A 183 -10.08 -17.25 -8.34
CA ARG A 183 -8.65 -17.49 -8.13
C ARG A 183 -7.80 -16.29 -8.52
N ALA A 184 -8.12 -15.60 -9.61
CA ALA A 184 -7.43 -14.38 -10.03
C ALA A 184 -7.52 -13.27 -8.96
N ALA A 185 -8.71 -13.06 -8.40
CA ALA A 185 -8.90 -12.13 -7.27
C ALA A 185 -8.12 -12.58 -6.03
N GLN A 186 -8.20 -13.87 -5.68
CA GLN A 186 -7.50 -14.44 -4.52
C GLN A 186 -5.98 -14.27 -4.60
N ILE A 187 -5.37 -14.43 -5.78
CA ILE A 187 -3.93 -14.20 -5.96
C ILE A 187 -3.55 -12.74 -5.63
N VAL A 188 -4.41 -11.77 -5.96
CA VAL A 188 -4.17 -10.35 -5.63
C VAL A 188 -4.26 -10.12 -4.12
N PHE A 189 -5.25 -10.73 -3.44
CA PHE A 189 -5.36 -10.68 -1.97
C PHE A 189 -4.26 -11.46 -1.25
N GLU A 190 -3.74 -12.54 -1.82
CA GLU A 190 -2.58 -13.24 -1.27
C GLU A 190 -1.34 -12.36 -1.36
N ALA A 191 -1.15 -11.67 -2.49
CA ALA A 191 -0.04 -10.74 -2.67
C ALA A 191 -0.05 -9.60 -1.64
N SER A 192 -1.23 -9.14 -1.20
CA SER A 192 -1.31 -8.08 -0.19
C SER A 192 -0.74 -8.50 1.16
N ASN A 193 -0.76 -9.80 1.47
CA ASN A 193 -0.33 -10.38 2.75
C ASN A 193 1.17 -10.74 2.81
N ILE A 194 1.95 -10.46 1.76
CA ILE A 194 3.39 -10.75 1.73
C ILE A 194 4.15 -9.72 2.59
N GLU A 195 4.93 -10.24 3.54
CA GLU A 195 5.89 -9.49 4.34
C GLU A 195 7.33 -9.74 3.83
N PRO A 196 8.22 -8.72 3.82
CA PRO A 196 7.97 -7.30 4.11
C PRO A 196 7.14 -6.61 3.00
N PRO A 197 6.57 -5.41 3.23
CA PRO A 197 5.61 -4.75 2.33
C PRO A 197 6.18 -4.25 0.99
N VAL A 198 7.32 -4.79 0.54
CA VAL A 198 8.00 -4.37 -0.69
C VAL A 198 7.07 -4.57 -1.89
N THR A 199 6.68 -3.46 -2.54
CA THR A 199 5.75 -3.46 -3.67
C THR A 199 6.23 -4.37 -4.81
N LYS A 200 7.55 -4.47 -5.02
CA LYS A 200 8.16 -5.32 -6.04
C LYS A 200 7.87 -6.80 -5.82
N ASP A 201 7.88 -7.28 -4.58
CA ASP A 201 7.64 -8.69 -4.27
C ASP A 201 6.17 -9.05 -4.44
N LYS A 202 5.26 -8.14 -4.04
CA LYS A 202 3.82 -8.27 -4.29
C LYS A 202 3.50 -8.31 -5.79
N ILE A 203 4.13 -7.43 -6.58
CA ILE A 203 3.99 -7.41 -8.04
C ILE A 203 4.53 -8.72 -8.65
N ASN A 204 5.72 -9.16 -8.22
CA ASN A 204 6.32 -10.40 -8.71
C ASN A 204 5.47 -11.62 -8.36
N TYR A 205 4.85 -11.64 -7.18
CA TYR A 205 3.93 -12.70 -6.78
C TYR A 205 2.75 -12.78 -7.74
N ILE A 206 2.05 -11.67 -7.99
CA ILE A 206 0.90 -11.65 -8.91
C ILE A 206 1.33 -12.15 -10.30
N ARG A 207 2.44 -11.63 -10.83
CA ARG A 207 2.93 -12.00 -12.16
C ARG A 207 3.24 -13.50 -12.25
N LYS A 208 3.98 -14.01 -11.27
CA LYS A 208 4.38 -15.42 -11.22
C LYS A 208 3.16 -16.34 -11.12
N HIS A 209 2.23 -16.04 -10.21
CA HIS A 209 1.05 -16.88 -10.00
C HIS A 209 0.04 -16.78 -11.17
N PHE A 210 -0.06 -15.64 -11.86
CA PHE A 210 -0.86 -15.55 -13.10
C PHE A 210 -0.25 -16.38 -14.24
N GLU A 211 1.08 -16.47 -14.34
CA GLU A 211 1.73 -17.32 -15.34
C GLU A 211 1.64 -18.81 -14.97
N GLU A 212 1.92 -19.16 -13.72
CA GLU A 212 1.97 -20.54 -13.26
C GLU A 212 0.59 -21.18 -13.12
N GLU A 213 -0.40 -20.45 -12.60
CA GLU A 213 -1.73 -21.00 -12.29
C GLU A 213 -2.79 -20.64 -13.32
N LEU A 214 -2.73 -19.42 -13.88
CA LEU A 214 -3.72 -18.95 -14.85
C LEU A 214 -3.21 -19.02 -16.29
N HIS A 215 -1.95 -19.38 -16.50
CA HIS A 215 -1.32 -19.49 -17.82
C HIS A 215 -1.39 -18.21 -18.65
N HIS A 216 -1.31 -17.05 -18.00
CA HIS A 216 -1.33 -15.75 -18.66
C HIS A 216 -0.15 -14.87 -18.26
N HIS A 217 0.48 -14.25 -19.26
CA HIS A 217 1.54 -13.27 -19.03
C HIS A 217 0.95 -11.95 -18.54
N THR A 218 1.47 -11.49 -17.41
CA THR A 218 1.05 -10.24 -16.78
C THR A 218 2.21 -9.25 -16.73
N ARG A 219 1.95 -8.04 -17.26
CA ARG A 219 2.90 -6.94 -17.21
C ARG A 219 2.97 -6.34 -15.80
N GLU A 220 4.11 -5.73 -15.48
CA GLU A 220 4.36 -5.10 -14.17
C GLU A 220 3.36 -3.98 -13.84
N ASP A 221 3.02 -3.15 -14.82
CA ASP A 221 2.06 -2.06 -14.68
C ASP A 221 0.64 -2.56 -14.37
N PHE A 222 0.22 -3.66 -15.02
CA PHE A 222 -1.07 -4.28 -14.73
C PHE A 222 -1.11 -4.89 -13.34
N ALA A 223 -0.08 -5.64 -12.93
CA ALA A 223 0.01 -6.19 -11.58
C ALA A 223 0.03 -5.09 -10.50
N ARG A 224 0.75 -3.99 -10.74
CA ARG A 224 0.71 -2.80 -9.87
C ARG A 224 -0.69 -2.19 -9.80
N TYR A 225 -1.37 -2.09 -10.94
CA TYR A 225 -2.75 -1.58 -10.98
C TYR A 225 -3.73 -2.49 -10.22
N LEU A 226 -3.56 -3.80 -10.25
CA LEU A 226 -4.41 -4.72 -9.49
C LEU A 226 -4.29 -4.51 -7.97
N LEU A 227 -3.08 -4.30 -7.46
CA LEU A 227 -2.89 -3.95 -6.04
C LEU A 227 -3.60 -2.63 -5.71
N LEU A 228 -3.43 -1.61 -6.55
CA LEU A 228 -4.13 -0.33 -6.38
C LEU A 228 -5.65 -0.49 -6.43
N HIS A 229 -6.17 -1.36 -7.30
CA HIS A 229 -7.61 -1.56 -7.48
C HIS A 229 -8.28 -2.33 -6.34
N TYR A 230 -7.64 -3.40 -5.87
CA TYR A 230 -8.23 -4.32 -4.89
C TYR A 230 -7.87 -4.00 -3.45
N ILE A 231 -6.70 -3.41 -3.19
CA ILE A 231 -6.17 -3.21 -1.84
C ILE A 231 -6.24 -1.74 -1.45
N ASP A 232 -5.73 -0.85 -2.30
CA ASP A 232 -5.66 0.59 -2.01
C ASP A 232 -6.88 1.36 -2.58
N GLY A 233 -7.82 0.64 -3.22
CA GLY A 233 -8.81 1.17 -4.17
C GLY A 233 -9.88 2.10 -3.58
N GLU A 234 -9.99 2.17 -2.26
CA GLU A 234 -10.91 3.09 -1.57
C GLU A 234 -10.38 4.52 -1.47
N SER A 235 -9.10 4.76 -1.74
CA SER A 235 -8.45 6.00 -1.26
C SER A 235 -8.96 7.31 -1.89
N TYR A 236 -9.65 7.32 -3.05
CA TYR A 236 -10.15 8.57 -3.66
C TYR A 236 -11.41 8.46 -4.55
N GLY A 237 -12.21 7.38 -4.46
CA GLY A 237 -13.40 7.21 -5.35
C GLY A 237 -13.06 7.04 -6.84
N LEU A 238 -11.81 6.67 -7.14
CA LEU A 238 -11.31 6.53 -8.51
C LEU A 238 -12.03 5.42 -9.27
N ARG A 239 -12.46 4.36 -8.57
CA ARG A 239 -13.15 3.22 -9.18
C ARG A 239 -14.49 3.65 -9.76
N GLU A 240 -15.31 4.31 -8.95
CA GLU A 240 -16.65 4.79 -9.34
C GLU A 240 -16.54 5.86 -10.42
N ALA A 241 -15.65 6.84 -10.25
CA ALA A 241 -15.42 7.89 -11.25
C ALA A 241 -14.92 7.31 -12.59
N PHE A 242 -14.07 6.28 -12.54
CA PHE A 242 -13.63 5.56 -13.74
C PHE A 242 -14.77 4.81 -14.40
N ASP A 243 -15.58 4.05 -13.67
CA ASP A 243 -16.68 3.27 -14.25
C ASP A 243 -17.74 4.19 -14.87
N GLU A 244 -18.02 5.33 -14.25
CA GLU A 244 -18.89 6.38 -14.81
C GLU A 244 -18.30 6.97 -16.10
N ALA A 245 -17.01 7.33 -16.11
CA ALA A 245 -16.37 7.85 -17.31
C ALA A 245 -16.26 6.80 -18.43
N TYR A 246 -15.98 5.54 -18.08
CA TYR A 246 -15.80 4.42 -19.01
C TYR A 246 -17.08 4.05 -19.75
N THR A 247 -18.23 4.16 -19.08
CA THR A 247 -19.55 3.94 -19.70
C THR A 247 -19.99 5.09 -20.59
N LYS A 248 -19.58 6.34 -20.30
CA LYS A 248 -19.86 7.51 -21.14
C LYS A 248 -18.93 7.62 -22.36
N ILE A 249 -17.66 7.28 -22.19
CA ILE A 249 -16.61 7.47 -23.19
C ILE A 249 -16.26 6.12 -23.82
N ASP A 250 -16.92 5.86 -24.95
CA ASP A 250 -16.56 4.75 -25.83
C ASP A 250 -15.91 5.27 -27.12
N HIS A 251 -14.73 4.73 -27.44
CA HIS A 251 -14.00 5.09 -28.64
C HIS A 251 -13.18 3.89 -29.14
N PRO A 252 -13.28 3.53 -30.44
CA PRO A 252 -12.67 2.31 -30.97
C PRO A 252 -11.14 2.33 -30.95
N ASN A 253 -10.54 3.52 -31.04
CA ASN A 253 -9.10 3.69 -30.87
C ASN A 253 -8.77 3.82 -29.37
N VAL A 254 -8.00 2.87 -28.84
CA VAL A 254 -7.59 2.80 -27.43
C VAL A 254 -6.81 4.03 -26.99
N GLU A 255 -5.87 4.53 -27.79
CA GLU A 255 -5.07 5.72 -27.45
C GLU A 255 -5.95 6.96 -27.26
N LYS A 256 -6.89 7.16 -28.18
CA LYS A 256 -7.87 8.25 -28.07
C LYS A 256 -8.81 8.04 -26.88
N ARG A 257 -9.24 6.81 -26.61
CA ARG A 257 -10.08 6.49 -25.46
C ARG A 257 -9.38 6.80 -24.14
N VAL A 258 -8.10 6.40 -24.01
CA VAL A 258 -7.24 6.72 -22.86
C VAL A 258 -7.13 8.23 -22.67
N HIS A 259 -6.87 8.98 -23.74
CA HIS A 259 -6.75 10.44 -23.66
C HIS A 259 -8.05 11.13 -23.21
N LEU A 260 -9.21 10.69 -23.75
CA LEU A 260 -10.51 11.21 -23.36
C LEU A 260 -10.84 10.89 -21.90
N LEU A 261 -10.61 9.65 -21.47
CA LEU A 261 -10.80 9.22 -20.08
C LEU A 261 -9.88 9.98 -19.12
N LEU A 262 -8.61 10.18 -19.48
CA LEU A 262 -7.69 10.98 -18.67
C LEU A 262 -8.16 12.43 -18.51
N ARG A 263 -8.69 13.03 -19.58
CA ARG A 263 -9.22 14.39 -19.53
C ARG A 263 -10.43 14.46 -18.60
N GLU A 264 -11.36 13.53 -18.73
CA GLU A 264 -12.58 13.46 -17.90
C GLU A 264 -12.22 13.23 -16.42
N LEU A 265 -11.38 12.23 -16.13
CA LEU A 265 -10.98 11.86 -14.78
C LEU A 265 -10.15 12.92 -14.06
N ASN A 266 -9.56 13.85 -14.80
CA ASN A 266 -8.79 14.95 -14.22
C ASN A 266 -9.51 16.30 -14.34
N ALA A 267 -10.71 16.35 -14.93
CA ALA A 267 -11.55 17.54 -14.94
C ALA A 267 -12.14 17.76 -13.53
N ASP A 268 -12.23 19.02 -13.11
CA ASP A 268 -12.90 19.47 -11.88
C ASP A 268 -12.42 18.80 -10.57
N LYS A 269 -11.18 18.31 -10.54
CA LYS A 269 -10.58 17.77 -9.31
C LYS A 269 -10.33 18.89 -8.28
N PRO A 270 -10.65 18.64 -6.98
CA PRO A 270 -10.25 19.53 -5.91
C PRO A 270 -8.75 19.84 -5.94
N HIS A 271 -8.38 21.05 -5.55
CA HIS A 271 -6.97 21.43 -5.44
C HIS A 271 -6.23 20.47 -4.50
N GLY A 272 -5.18 19.80 -5.03
CA GLY A 272 -4.36 18.85 -4.29
C GLY A 272 -4.67 17.37 -4.56
N THR A 273 -5.71 17.04 -5.32
CA THR A 273 -5.96 15.64 -5.73
C THR A 273 -4.91 15.18 -6.74
N PRO A 274 -4.24 14.03 -6.52
CA PRO A 274 -3.27 13.50 -7.48
C PRO A 274 -3.88 13.29 -8.88
N VAL A 275 -3.08 13.60 -9.90
CA VAL A 275 -3.43 13.33 -11.29
C VAL A 275 -3.47 11.81 -11.48
N VAL A 276 -4.52 11.31 -12.13
CA VAL A 276 -4.60 9.89 -12.47
C VAL A 276 -3.56 9.61 -13.55
N PRO A 277 -2.61 8.69 -13.32
CA PRO A 277 -1.57 8.43 -14.29
C PRO A 277 -2.11 7.63 -15.49
N GLU A 278 -1.53 7.86 -16.66
CA GLU A 278 -1.96 7.22 -17.92
C GLU A 278 -1.94 5.69 -17.85
N TYR A 279 -0.91 5.10 -17.24
CA TYR A 279 -0.82 3.64 -17.12
C TYR A 279 -2.00 3.05 -16.35
N ALA A 280 -2.51 3.76 -15.34
CA ALA A 280 -3.64 3.30 -14.53
C ALA A 280 -4.93 3.29 -15.37
N VAL A 281 -5.13 4.29 -16.23
CA VAL A 281 -6.26 4.33 -17.17
C VAL A 281 -6.19 3.16 -18.16
N ARG A 282 -5.01 2.89 -18.73
CA ARG A 282 -4.82 1.76 -19.65
C ARG A 282 -5.09 0.41 -18.98
N CYS A 283 -4.59 0.23 -17.76
CA CYS A 283 -4.82 -1.00 -17.00
C CYS A 283 -6.30 -1.13 -16.57
N ALA A 284 -6.95 -0.03 -16.21
CA ALA A 284 -8.37 0.02 -15.88
C ALA A 284 -9.23 -0.40 -17.09
N ILE A 285 -8.97 0.13 -18.29
CA ILE A 285 -9.63 -0.30 -19.53
C ILE A 285 -9.44 -1.81 -19.72
N THR A 286 -8.20 -2.29 -19.59
CA THR A 286 -7.88 -3.72 -19.76
C THR A 286 -8.68 -4.59 -18.78
N LEU A 287 -8.77 -4.19 -17.52
CA LEU A 287 -9.53 -4.92 -16.50
C LEU A 287 -11.04 -4.94 -16.81
N ARG A 288 -11.61 -3.82 -17.26
CA ARG A 288 -13.03 -3.74 -17.64
C ARG A 288 -13.34 -4.58 -18.86
N GLU A 289 -12.44 -4.64 -19.84
CA GLU A 289 -12.58 -5.54 -20.98
C GLU A 289 -12.55 -7.00 -20.55
N ILE A 290 -11.66 -7.37 -19.62
CA ILE A 290 -11.63 -8.71 -19.05
C ILE A 290 -12.95 -9.04 -18.34
N PHE A 291 -13.48 -8.13 -17.51
CA PHE A 291 -14.78 -8.32 -16.85
C PHE A 291 -15.93 -8.42 -17.85
N GLN A 292 -15.95 -7.54 -18.86
CA GLN A 292 -16.98 -7.56 -19.90
C GLN A 292 -16.96 -8.88 -20.68
N ASN A 293 -15.77 -9.40 -20.99
CA ASN A 293 -15.61 -10.69 -21.68
C ASN A 293 -15.99 -11.87 -20.78
N THR A 294 -15.76 -11.77 -19.48
CA THR A 294 -15.96 -12.88 -18.55
C THR A 294 -17.40 -12.95 -18.00
N TYR A 295 -17.96 -11.81 -17.64
CA TYR A 295 -19.25 -11.69 -16.93
C TYR A 295 -20.32 -10.99 -17.76
N GLY A 296 -19.98 -10.43 -18.92
CA GLY A 296 -20.91 -9.60 -19.70
C GLY A 296 -21.17 -8.21 -19.10
N THR A 297 -20.45 -7.83 -18.04
CA THR A 297 -20.55 -6.52 -17.39
C THR A 297 -19.16 -5.97 -17.06
N ILE A 298 -19.04 -4.65 -16.88
CA ILE A 298 -17.76 -3.99 -16.58
C ILE A 298 -17.36 -4.08 -15.10
N THR A 299 -18.17 -4.73 -14.27
CA THR A 299 -17.95 -4.85 -12.82
C THR A 299 -17.78 -6.31 -12.44
N GLU A 300 -16.89 -6.56 -11.49
CA GLU A 300 -16.73 -7.90 -10.94
C GLU A 300 -17.92 -8.28 -10.05
N PRO A 301 -18.45 -9.52 -10.18
CA PRO A 301 -19.51 -10.02 -9.32
C PRO A 301 -19.03 -10.23 -7.86
N PRO A 302 -19.88 -9.96 -6.85
CA PRO A 302 -19.52 -10.07 -5.43
C PRO A 302 -19.08 -11.49 -5.01
N GLU A 303 -19.49 -12.52 -5.75
CA GLU A 303 -19.16 -13.93 -5.53
C GLU A 303 -17.66 -14.22 -5.58
N ASN A 304 -16.85 -13.38 -6.24
CA ASN A 304 -15.40 -13.54 -6.28
C ASN A 304 -14.70 -13.04 -4.99
N TYR A 305 -15.40 -12.29 -4.14
CA TYR A 305 -14.87 -11.73 -2.89
C TYR A 305 -15.24 -12.58 -1.65
N GLN A 306 -16.16 -13.53 -1.80
CA GLN A 306 -16.51 -14.57 -0.81
C GLN A 306 -15.61 -15.78 -1.02
#